data_AF-A0A1H7NIQ9-F1
#
_entry.id   AF-A0A1H7NIQ9-F1
#
_cell.length_a   1.000
_cell.length_b   1.000
_cell.length_c   1.000
_cell.angle_alpha   90.00
_cell.angle_beta   90.00
_cell.angle_gamma   90.00
#
_symmetry.space_group_name_H-M   'P 1'
#
loop_
_entity.id
_entity.type
_entity.pdbx_description
1 polymer ?
#
loop_
_entity_poly.entity_id
_entity_poly.type
_entity_poly.pdbx_seq_one_letter_code
_entity_poly.pdbx_strand_id
1 'polypeptide(L)'
;MGRKGSMIRNVLFCVLGVIEVLMCIAITGATIAPAKGSDPIEPITAAIAMIITFAFLCMISFGGLVREAAYKRLNLTSNMLMRLFTLGTGFTALFWCLEDDVHPYEAVAGMLALCIILGIVAILVGRKADKMSPDNSSSSRVHIDNFESDKAEWHWDAAAKEYYRGSVPEDMSDSDNDRIYEYASLPMAYYLLWLLDRDMVSKEFYSLIPADVVSAVKDGRESPVQLLMCTDYCFGKDMISEDVYNFTNVYYWGCFQKSGLTYGYDYDSLYESYMFDYFHIAGEDRNYYVNSYSNDIREKLEEVLDRRFREYRDGMVDSVERPGSEFSERYGWEVYISMCKGADDNDLERCIADFKEPSDDKFEKIKQSILNHAVYCYGESEDYDEELFQLYNAYNITVYHSENGEPAYTLSGSCDYDGDEMFNITVRGDIVYLPLLEDDEIPPYSEKMERVLALRDADISVGRSVALIPFIFGGTQGVENTVYMPAVCADIKEECDSRMICLVKQGMELDYKCEPKYKDGRAVGFTVSAKDSSGRTVFYEKIDIEETANYHQGDMA
;
A
#
# COMPACT_ATOMS: atom_id res chain seq x y z
N MET A 1 -9.76 13.35 19.63
CA MET A 1 -10.43 13.33 20.95
C MET A 1 -9.48 13.93 21.98
N GLY A 2 -9.86 14.98 22.72
CA GLY A 2 -8.92 15.71 23.59
C GLY A 2 -8.40 14.88 24.78
N ARG A 3 -7.10 15.06 25.13
CA ARG A 3 -6.39 14.42 26.26
C ARG A 3 -7.18 14.38 27.58
N LYS A 4 -8.01 15.39 27.85
CA LYS A 4 -8.86 15.49 29.05
C LYS A 4 -9.95 14.40 29.13
N GLY A 5 -10.49 13.95 27.99
CA GLY A 5 -11.55 12.93 27.95
C GLY A 5 -11.04 11.52 28.26
N SER A 6 -9.82 11.19 27.85
CA SER A 6 -9.18 9.90 28.13
C SER A 6 -8.80 9.76 29.62
N MET A 7 -8.31 10.83 30.24
CA MET A 7 -7.93 10.83 31.66
C MET A 7 -9.14 10.54 32.59
N ILE A 8 -10.29 11.15 32.34
CA ILE A 8 -11.51 10.93 33.14
C ILE A 8 -11.98 9.47 33.05
N ARG A 9 -11.91 8.85 31.86
CA ARG A 9 -12.30 7.45 31.67
C ARG A 9 -11.36 6.48 32.39
N ASN A 10 -10.06 6.72 32.34
CA ASN A 10 -9.08 5.90 33.05
C ASN A 10 -9.26 5.97 34.57
N VAL A 11 -9.53 7.17 35.10
CA VAL A 11 -9.87 7.34 36.52
C VAL A 11 -11.15 6.55 36.86
N LEU A 12 -12.17 6.60 36.02
CA LEU A 12 -13.41 5.85 36.23
C LEU A 12 -13.18 4.33 36.25
N PHE A 13 -12.36 3.79 35.32
CA PHE A 13 -12.02 2.36 35.29
C PHE A 13 -11.25 1.92 36.53
N CYS A 14 -10.31 2.73 37.02
CA CYS A 14 -9.57 2.45 38.25
C CYS A 14 -10.49 2.47 39.48
N VAL A 15 -11.36 3.48 39.60
CA VAL A 15 -12.33 3.57 40.71
C VAL A 15 -13.26 2.36 40.73
N LEU A 16 -13.76 1.95 39.56
CA LEU A 16 -14.63 0.78 39.46
C LEU A 16 -13.90 -0.52 39.80
N GLY A 17 -12.65 -0.69 39.36
CA GLY A 17 -11.83 -1.85 39.75
C GLY A 17 -11.58 -1.93 41.26
N VAL A 18 -11.39 -0.80 41.93
CA VAL A 18 -11.26 -0.74 43.39
C VAL A 18 -12.58 -1.13 44.08
N ILE A 19 -13.72 -0.64 43.58
CA ILE A 19 -15.05 -1.02 44.11
C ILE A 19 -15.31 -2.52 43.94
N GLU A 20 -14.92 -3.11 42.81
CA GLU A 20 -15.03 -4.55 42.55
C GLU A 20 -14.25 -5.39 43.56
N VAL A 21 -13.00 -4.99 43.86
CA VAL A 21 -12.16 -5.64 44.87
C VAL A 21 -12.79 -5.53 46.25
N LEU A 22 -13.26 -4.34 46.64
CA LEU A 22 -13.89 -4.10 47.93
C LEU A 22 -15.20 -4.89 48.10
N MET A 23 -16.03 -4.96 47.06
CA MET A 23 -17.24 -5.78 47.02
C MET A 23 -16.93 -7.26 47.17
N CYS A 24 -15.91 -7.77 46.46
CA CYS A 24 -15.49 -9.16 46.59
C CYS A 24 -15.03 -9.48 48.02
N ILE A 25 -14.17 -8.64 48.60
CA ILE A 25 -13.69 -8.82 49.98
C ILE A 25 -14.86 -8.78 50.97
N ALA A 26 -15.79 -7.84 50.81
CA ALA A 26 -16.95 -7.70 51.69
C ALA A 26 -17.90 -8.90 51.59
N ILE A 27 -18.18 -9.39 50.37
CA ILE A 27 -19.09 -10.52 50.14
C ILE A 27 -18.44 -11.83 50.57
N THR A 28 -17.16 -12.06 50.26
CA THR A 28 -16.40 -13.23 50.74
C THR A 28 -16.28 -13.20 52.26
N GLY A 29 -16.05 -12.04 52.87
CA GLY A 29 -16.06 -11.88 54.33
C GLY A 29 -17.43 -12.16 54.95
N ALA A 30 -18.51 -11.73 54.32
CA ALA A 30 -19.88 -11.97 54.77
C ALA A 30 -20.34 -13.43 54.60
N THR A 31 -19.85 -14.13 53.58
CA THR A 31 -20.14 -15.56 53.34
C THR A 31 -19.30 -16.51 54.21
N ILE A 32 -18.11 -16.07 54.65
CA ILE A 32 -17.25 -16.84 55.57
C ILE A 32 -17.59 -16.55 57.06
N ALA A 33 -18.20 -15.40 57.37
CA ALA A 33 -18.82 -15.16 58.67
C ALA A 33 -19.94 -16.19 58.92
N PRO A 34 -20.09 -16.71 60.15
CA PRO A 34 -20.50 -18.10 60.36
C PRO A 34 -21.84 -18.39 59.70
N ALA A 35 -21.78 -19.17 58.61
CA ALA A 35 -22.92 -19.82 58.00
C ALA A 35 -23.66 -20.58 59.12
N LYS A 36 -24.81 -20.04 59.54
CA LYS A 36 -25.76 -20.76 60.39
C LYS A 36 -26.49 -21.76 59.50
N GLY A 37 -25.80 -22.83 59.13
CA GLY A 37 -26.33 -23.89 58.27
C GLY A 37 -25.61 -25.20 58.58
N SER A 38 -26.34 -26.31 58.53
CA SER A 38 -25.89 -27.65 58.92
C SER A 38 -24.96 -28.34 57.92
N ASP A 39 -24.64 -27.70 56.78
CA ASP A 39 -23.78 -28.28 55.74
C ASP A 39 -22.48 -27.47 55.54
N PRO A 40 -21.30 -28.07 55.81
CA PRO A 40 -20.01 -27.41 55.60
C PRO A 40 -19.65 -27.15 54.12
N ILE A 41 -20.41 -27.70 53.16
CA ILE A 41 -20.09 -27.62 51.72
C ILE A 41 -20.66 -26.35 51.05
N GLU A 42 -21.80 -25.84 51.52
CA GLU A 42 -22.46 -24.65 50.99
C GLU A 42 -21.58 -23.38 50.99
N PRO A 43 -20.91 -23.00 52.11
CA PRO A 43 -20.07 -21.80 52.13
C PRO A 43 -18.85 -21.94 51.20
N ILE A 44 -18.33 -23.15 50.99
CA ILE A 44 -17.23 -23.42 50.06
C ILE A 44 -17.71 -23.21 48.62
N THR A 45 -18.91 -23.71 48.29
CA THR A 45 -19.47 -23.59 46.94
C THR A 45 -19.79 -22.13 46.59
N ALA A 46 -20.38 -21.38 47.53
CA ALA A 46 -20.63 -19.95 47.39
C ALA A 46 -19.33 -19.14 47.24
N ALA A 47 -18.28 -19.49 47.99
CA ALA A 47 -16.97 -18.86 47.86
C ALA A 47 -16.34 -19.12 46.49
N ILE A 48 -16.43 -20.34 45.95
CA ILE A 48 -15.92 -20.68 44.62
C ILE A 48 -16.67 -19.90 43.53
N ALA A 49 -18.01 -19.85 43.59
CA ALA A 49 -18.81 -19.08 42.64
C ALA A 49 -18.44 -17.59 42.63
N MET A 50 -18.16 -17.02 43.81
CA MET A 50 -17.71 -15.63 43.94
C MET A 50 -16.31 -15.40 43.39
N ILE A 51 -15.37 -16.32 43.65
CA ILE A 51 -14.01 -16.24 43.09
C ILE A 51 -14.06 -16.27 41.57
N ILE A 52 -14.87 -17.15 40.98
CA ILE A 52 -15.05 -17.25 39.52
C ILE A 52 -15.66 -15.96 38.96
N THR A 53 -16.74 -15.46 39.58
CA THR A 53 -17.39 -14.21 39.18
C THR A 53 -16.40 -13.03 39.22
N PHE A 54 -15.61 -12.95 40.27
CA PHE A 54 -14.59 -11.92 40.43
C PHE A 54 -13.49 -12.03 39.37
N ALA A 55 -12.99 -13.24 39.08
CA ALA A 55 -12.02 -13.47 38.01
C ALA A 55 -12.54 -12.97 36.66
N PHE A 56 -13.82 -13.24 36.33
CA PHE A 56 -14.46 -12.71 35.12
C PHE A 56 -14.55 -11.18 35.11
N LEU A 57 -14.90 -10.54 36.22
CA LEU A 57 -14.90 -9.07 36.33
C LEU A 57 -13.51 -8.49 36.10
N CYS A 58 -12.46 -9.08 36.69
CA CYS A 58 -11.08 -8.66 36.45
C CYS A 58 -10.69 -8.79 34.97
N MET A 59 -11.05 -9.89 34.31
CA MET A 59 -10.79 -10.07 32.88
C MET A 59 -11.51 -9.03 32.02
N ILE A 60 -12.76 -8.70 32.35
CA ILE A 60 -13.54 -7.66 31.66
C ILE A 60 -12.92 -6.27 31.89
N SER A 61 -12.48 -5.98 33.11
CA SER A 61 -11.77 -4.75 33.48
C SER A 61 -10.46 -4.60 32.70
N PHE A 62 -9.65 -5.64 32.64
CA PHE A 62 -8.40 -5.66 31.88
C PHE A 62 -8.64 -5.54 30.37
N GLY A 63 -9.57 -6.33 29.82
CA GLY A 63 -9.92 -6.28 28.41
C GLY A 63 -10.46 -4.91 27.97
N GLY A 64 -11.20 -4.22 28.83
CA GLY A 64 -11.65 -2.86 28.57
C GLY A 64 -10.55 -1.82 28.63
N LEU A 65 -9.57 -1.94 29.53
CA LEU A 65 -8.39 -1.06 29.54
C LEU A 65 -7.58 -1.22 28.25
N VAL A 66 -7.36 -2.46 27.79
CA VAL A 66 -6.69 -2.76 26.52
C VAL A 66 -7.46 -2.14 25.33
N ARG A 67 -8.79 -2.26 25.31
CA ARG A 67 -9.64 -1.68 24.26
C ARG A 67 -9.70 -0.15 24.30
N GLU A 68 -9.57 0.48 25.48
CA GLU A 68 -9.50 1.95 25.61
C GLU A 68 -8.13 2.47 25.15
N ALA A 69 -7.06 1.74 25.45
CA ALA A 69 -5.72 2.03 24.92
C ALA A 69 -5.69 1.93 23.38
N ALA A 70 -6.51 1.06 22.80
CA ALA A 70 -6.78 0.98 21.36
C ALA A 70 -7.89 1.95 20.89
N TYR A 71 -8.20 3.02 21.64
CA TYR A 71 -9.17 4.09 21.35
C TYR A 71 -10.53 3.65 20.77
N LYS A 72 -11.03 2.46 21.11
CA LYS A 72 -12.31 1.99 20.59
C LYS A 72 -13.46 2.85 21.11
N ARG A 73 -14.33 3.35 20.21
CA ARG A 73 -15.54 4.09 20.59
C ARG A 73 -16.51 3.15 21.33
N LEU A 74 -17.29 3.66 22.27
CA LEU A 74 -18.29 2.91 23.07
C LEU A 74 -17.73 1.78 23.96
N ASN A 75 -16.40 1.70 24.14
CA ASN A 75 -15.76 0.70 24.99
C ASN A 75 -16.25 0.75 26.45
N LEU A 76 -16.41 1.96 27.01
CA LEU A 76 -16.97 2.14 28.35
C LEU A 76 -18.37 1.52 28.49
N THR A 77 -19.25 1.73 27.51
CA THR A 77 -20.62 1.20 27.53
C THR A 77 -20.64 -0.32 27.43
N SER A 78 -19.85 -0.91 26.52
CA SER A 78 -19.74 -2.37 26.39
C SER A 78 -19.17 -3.00 27.66
N ASN A 79 -18.14 -2.39 28.26
CA ASN A 79 -17.53 -2.86 29.49
C ASN A 79 -18.51 -2.82 30.68
N MET A 80 -19.23 -1.71 30.87
CA MET A 80 -20.24 -1.61 31.93
C MET A 80 -21.35 -2.66 31.78
N LEU A 81 -21.83 -2.92 30.57
CA LEU A 81 -22.85 -3.94 30.32
C LEU A 81 -22.33 -5.36 30.61
N MET A 82 -21.10 -5.69 30.21
CA MET A 82 -20.47 -6.98 30.50
C MET A 82 -20.26 -7.20 32.01
N ARG A 83 -19.95 -6.15 32.76
CA ARG A 83 -19.82 -6.22 34.22
C ARG A 83 -21.17 -6.44 34.90
N LEU A 84 -22.21 -5.72 34.46
CA LEU A 84 -23.58 -5.91 34.97
C LEU A 84 -24.08 -7.33 34.69
N PHE A 85 -23.81 -7.85 33.50
CA PHE A 85 -24.09 -9.25 33.16
C PHE A 85 -23.39 -10.21 34.14
N THR A 86 -22.07 -10.05 34.31
CA THR A 86 -21.25 -10.97 35.12
C THR A 86 -21.65 -10.93 36.60
N LEU A 87 -21.90 -9.73 37.14
CA LEU A 87 -22.42 -9.56 38.50
C LEU A 87 -23.79 -10.21 38.65
N GLY A 88 -24.71 -9.95 37.71
CA GLY A 88 -26.05 -10.53 37.74
C GLY A 88 -26.03 -12.06 37.69
N THR A 89 -25.20 -12.66 36.83
CA THR A 89 -25.03 -14.12 36.78
C THR A 89 -24.39 -14.68 38.05
N GLY A 90 -23.39 -13.98 38.62
CA GLY A 90 -22.74 -14.40 39.86
C GLY A 90 -23.67 -14.34 41.07
N PHE A 91 -24.48 -13.28 41.19
CA PHE A 91 -25.53 -13.17 42.21
C PHE A 91 -26.61 -14.23 42.02
N THR A 92 -27.05 -14.49 40.79
CA THR A 92 -28.04 -15.54 40.51
C THR A 92 -27.53 -16.90 40.96
N ALA A 93 -26.25 -17.22 40.68
CA ALA A 93 -25.61 -18.45 41.14
C ALA A 93 -25.51 -18.51 42.67
N LEU A 94 -25.18 -17.40 43.33
CA LEU A 94 -25.17 -17.31 44.79
C LEU A 94 -26.54 -17.53 45.42
N PHE A 95 -27.60 -16.91 44.89
CA PHE A 95 -28.96 -17.10 45.40
C PHE A 95 -29.43 -18.55 45.26
N TRP A 96 -29.00 -19.23 44.18
CA TRP A 96 -29.22 -20.67 44.03
C TRP A 96 -28.48 -21.55 45.05
N CYS A 97 -27.41 -21.05 45.66
CA CYS A 97 -26.61 -21.79 46.63
C CYS A 97 -26.95 -21.49 48.09
N LEU A 98 -27.77 -20.46 48.39
CA LEU A 98 -27.88 -19.89 49.75
C LEU A 98 -29.28 -19.97 50.40
N GLU A 99 -30.36 -20.27 49.69
CA GLU A 99 -31.71 -20.35 50.29
C GLU A 99 -32.48 -21.60 49.88
N ASP A 100 -32.82 -22.43 50.87
CA ASP A 100 -33.62 -23.65 50.70
C ASP A 100 -35.16 -23.40 50.76
N ASP A 101 -35.64 -22.25 51.24
CA ASP A 101 -37.03 -22.17 51.75
C ASP A 101 -37.97 -21.08 51.17
N VAL A 102 -37.56 -20.27 50.20
CA VAL A 102 -38.53 -19.43 49.47
C VAL A 102 -38.14 -19.31 48.01
N HIS A 103 -38.94 -19.90 47.12
CA HIS A 103 -38.84 -19.65 45.69
C HIS A 103 -39.33 -18.25 45.34
N PRO A 104 -38.49 -17.42 44.70
CA PRO A 104 -38.97 -16.58 43.64
C PRO A 104 -38.34 -17.10 42.36
N TYR A 105 -38.67 -18.34 41.97
CA TYR A 105 -38.17 -18.95 40.73
C TYR A 105 -38.43 -18.02 39.52
N GLU A 106 -39.53 -17.27 39.56
CA GLU A 106 -39.87 -16.22 38.61
C GLU A 106 -38.93 -15.00 38.67
N ALA A 107 -38.48 -14.58 39.86
CA ALA A 107 -37.53 -13.46 39.99
C ALA A 107 -36.10 -13.86 39.61
N VAL A 108 -35.68 -15.08 39.96
CA VAL A 108 -34.38 -15.65 39.55
C VAL A 108 -34.36 -15.87 38.04
N ALA A 109 -35.42 -16.45 37.46
CA ALA A 109 -35.55 -16.60 36.01
C ALA A 109 -35.63 -15.24 35.30
N GLY A 110 -36.36 -14.26 35.86
CA GLY A 110 -36.43 -12.89 35.35
C GLY A 110 -35.08 -12.18 35.38
N MET A 111 -34.31 -12.34 36.46
CA MET A 111 -32.96 -11.80 36.60
C MET A 111 -31.99 -12.46 35.60
N LEU A 112 -32.06 -13.79 35.43
CA LEU A 112 -31.24 -14.51 34.46
C LEU A 112 -31.58 -14.11 33.01
N ALA A 113 -32.86 -13.96 32.68
CA ALA A 113 -33.30 -13.47 31.38
C ALA A 113 -32.81 -12.04 31.11
N LEU A 114 -32.90 -11.15 32.10
CA LEU A 114 -32.36 -9.79 32.01
C LEU A 114 -30.83 -9.80 31.79
N CYS A 115 -30.11 -10.67 32.50
CA CYS A 115 -28.67 -10.84 32.30
C CYS A 115 -28.37 -11.28 30.87
N ILE A 116 -29.04 -12.32 30.36
CA ILE A 116 -28.83 -12.80 28.99
C ILE A 116 -29.08 -11.69 27.98
N ILE A 117 -30.14 -10.89 28.15
CA ILE A 117 -30.42 -9.73 27.29
C ILE A 117 -29.29 -8.71 27.36
N LEU A 118 -28.81 -8.36 28.57
CA LEU A 118 -27.69 -7.43 28.74
C LEU A 118 -26.40 -7.96 28.10
N GLY A 119 -26.12 -9.27 28.19
CA GLY A 119 -24.98 -9.92 27.53
C GLY A 119 -25.07 -9.85 26.01
N ILE A 120 -26.25 -10.15 25.43
CA ILE A 120 -26.49 -10.03 23.98
C ILE A 120 -26.32 -8.57 23.54
N VAL A 121 -26.91 -7.61 24.27
CA VAL A 121 -26.76 -6.18 23.97
C VAL A 121 -25.31 -5.74 24.09
N ALA A 122 -24.56 -6.21 25.09
CA ALA A 122 -23.13 -5.90 25.24
C ALA A 122 -22.29 -6.41 24.06
N ILE A 123 -22.60 -7.61 23.56
CA ILE A 123 -21.95 -8.20 22.38
C ILE A 123 -22.31 -7.40 21.12
N LEU A 124 -23.59 -7.05 20.94
CA LEU A 124 -24.03 -6.26 19.78
C LEU A 124 -23.46 -4.85 19.78
N VAL A 125 -23.41 -4.19 20.95
CA VAL A 125 -22.76 -2.90 21.15
C VAL A 125 -21.25 -3.02 20.94
N GLY A 126 -20.61 -4.10 21.39
CA GLY A 126 -19.20 -4.39 21.13
C GLY A 126 -18.91 -4.55 19.63
N ARG A 127 -19.73 -5.31 18.91
CA ARG A 127 -19.61 -5.46 17.45
C ARG A 127 -19.86 -4.15 16.70
N LYS A 128 -20.81 -3.34 17.16
CA LYS A 128 -21.09 -2.02 16.57
C LYS A 128 -19.99 -1.01 16.91
N ALA A 129 -19.42 -1.09 18.11
CA ALA A 129 -18.24 -0.35 18.53
C ALA A 129 -17.03 -0.70 17.67
N ASP A 130 -16.82 -1.98 17.36
CA ASP A 130 -15.78 -2.42 16.43
C ASP A 130 -15.98 -1.82 15.03
N LYS A 131 -17.23 -1.70 14.57
CA LYS A 131 -17.57 -1.06 13.27
C LYS A 131 -17.54 0.48 13.27
N MET A 132 -17.60 1.12 14.44
CA MET A 132 -17.75 2.57 14.59
C MET A 132 -16.55 3.25 15.21
N SER A 133 -15.59 2.48 15.73
CA SER A 133 -14.31 3.02 16.15
C SER A 133 -13.67 3.66 14.92
N PRO A 134 -13.17 4.90 15.02
CA PRO A 134 -12.27 5.39 13.98
C PRO A 134 -11.17 4.34 13.94
N ASP A 135 -10.90 3.81 12.74
CA ASP A 135 -9.63 3.14 12.51
C ASP A 135 -8.59 4.08 13.12
N ASN A 136 -7.97 3.64 14.22
CA ASN A 136 -6.88 4.41 14.75
C ASN A 136 -5.87 4.44 13.63
N SER A 137 -5.68 5.62 13.09
CA SER A 137 -4.42 6.10 12.55
C SER A 137 -3.69 5.05 11.72
N SER A 138 -3.92 5.11 10.41
CA SER A 138 -2.82 5.42 9.48
C SER A 138 -1.53 4.62 9.67
N SER A 139 -1.69 3.35 10.00
CA SER A 139 -0.76 2.26 9.70
C SER A 139 -1.57 0.97 9.79
N SER A 140 -2.57 0.84 8.92
CA SER A 140 -2.87 -0.50 8.43
C SER A 140 -1.60 -0.96 7.71
N ARG A 141 -0.66 -1.53 8.47
CA ARG A 141 0.21 -2.57 7.95
C ARG A 141 -0.72 -3.71 7.57
N VAL A 142 -1.39 -3.54 6.43
CA VAL A 142 -1.81 -4.66 5.61
C VAL A 142 -0.50 -5.41 5.40
N HIS A 143 -0.45 -6.63 5.92
CA HIS A 143 0.68 -7.50 5.68
C HIS A 143 0.70 -7.73 4.18
N ILE A 144 1.67 -7.14 3.47
CA ILE A 144 2.08 -7.69 2.18
C ILE A 144 2.62 -9.06 2.56
N ASP A 145 1.96 -10.12 2.11
CA ASP A 145 2.54 -11.45 2.26
C ASP A 145 3.79 -11.43 1.39
N ASN A 146 4.96 -11.47 2.04
CA ASN A 146 6.22 -11.44 1.32
C ASN A 146 6.24 -12.55 0.26
N PHE A 147 6.98 -12.34 -0.82
CA PHE A 147 7.20 -13.36 -1.83
C PHE A 147 7.71 -14.65 -1.17
N GLU A 148 6.95 -15.73 -1.31
CA GLU A 148 7.33 -17.05 -0.82
C GLU A 148 7.67 -17.98 -2.00
N SER A 149 6.82 -18.01 -3.03
CA SER A 149 7.10 -18.74 -4.27
C SER A 149 6.18 -18.28 -5.40
N ASP A 150 6.56 -18.58 -6.64
CA ASP A 150 5.74 -18.55 -7.85
C ASP A 150 5.88 -19.89 -8.60
N LYS A 151 4.79 -20.38 -9.21
CA LYS A 151 4.74 -21.71 -9.81
C LYS A 151 4.05 -21.69 -11.16
N ALA A 152 4.61 -22.40 -12.14
CA ALA A 152 3.98 -22.54 -13.45
C ALA A 152 2.57 -23.17 -13.37
N GLU A 153 2.33 -24.06 -12.40
CA GLU A 153 1.00 -24.63 -12.13
C GLU A 153 -0.08 -23.56 -11.92
N TRP A 154 0.26 -22.45 -11.25
CA TRP A 154 -0.69 -21.38 -10.96
C TRP A 154 -1.08 -20.57 -12.20
N HIS A 155 -0.22 -20.57 -13.21
CA HIS A 155 -0.40 -19.85 -14.47
C HIS A 155 -0.86 -20.77 -15.62
N TRP A 156 -0.92 -22.08 -15.38
CA TRP A 156 -1.17 -23.09 -16.40
C TRP A 156 -2.48 -22.85 -17.16
N ASP A 157 -3.58 -22.56 -16.46
CA ASP A 157 -4.89 -22.34 -17.10
C ASP A 157 -4.88 -21.14 -18.06
N ALA A 158 -4.20 -20.06 -17.69
CA ALA A 158 -4.09 -18.86 -18.52
C ALA A 158 -3.20 -19.12 -19.73
N ALA A 159 -2.07 -19.80 -19.53
CA ALA A 159 -1.17 -20.22 -20.61
C ALA A 159 -1.85 -21.19 -21.59
N ALA A 160 -2.61 -22.17 -21.09
CA ALA A 160 -3.34 -23.14 -21.90
C ALA A 160 -4.40 -22.46 -22.77
N LYS A 161 -5.20 -21.55 -22.20
CA LYS A 161 -6.19 -20.76 -22.94
C LYS A 161 -5.55 -19.94 -24.05
N GLU A 162 -4.40 -19.32 -23.79
CA GLU A 162 -3.67 -18.57 -24.80
C GLU A 162 -3.11 -19.48 -25.91
N TYR A 163 -2.52 -20.63 -25.53
CA TYR A 163 -1.97 -21.62 -26.46
C TYR A 163 -3.03 -22.18 -27.43
N TYR A 164 -4.20 -22.54 -26.91
CA TYR A 164 -5.32 -23.03 -27.72
C TYR A 164 -6.19 -21.93 -28.35
N ARG A 165 -5.90 -20.65 -28.07
CA ARG A 165 -6.69 -19.49 -28.50
C ARG A 165 -8.17 -19.59 -28.09
N GLY A 166 -8.42 -20.07 -26.87
CA GLY A 166 -9.76 -20.21 -26.30
C GLY A 166 -9.93 -21.50 -25.50
N SER A 167 -10.82 -22.37 -25.96
CA SER A 167 -11.20 -23.59 -25.23
C SER A 167 -10.08 -24.63 -25.24
N VAL A 168 -9.71 -25.09 -24.04
CA VAL A 168 -8.73 -26.17 -23.85
C VAL A 168 -9.40 -27.53 -24.10
N PRO A 169 -8.83 -28.42 -24.94
CA PRO A 169 -9.36 -29.77 -25.16
C PRO A 169 -9.31 -30.62 -23.88
N GLU A 170 -10.33 -31.46 -23.66
CA GLU A 170 -10.37 -32.40 -22.51
C GLU A 170 -9.30 -33.51 -22.65
N ASP A 171 -8.94 -33.85 -23.88
CA ASP A 171 -8.03 -34.93 -24.28
C ASP A 171 -6.70 -34.39 -24.83
N MET A 172 -6.07 -33.50 -24.07
CA MET A 172 -4.75 -32.94 -24.36
C MET A 172 -3.63 -33.99 -24.33
N SER A 173 -2.64 -33.83 -25.22
CA SER A 173 -1.44 -34.68 -25.23
C SER A 173 -0.43 -34.28 -24.14
N ASP A 174 0.32 -35.24 -23.60
CA ASP A 174 1.39 -34.95 -22.61
C ASP A 174 2.41 -33.94 -23.15
N SER A 175 2.72 -34.01 -24.46
CA SER A 175 3.63 -33.08 -25.12
C SER A 175 3.11 -31.64 -25.15
N ASP A 176 1.80 -31.43 -25.32
CA ASP A 176 1.21 -30.09 -25.25
C ASP A 176 1.20 -29.60 -23.81
N ASN A 177 0.90 -30.49 -22.85
CA ASN A 177 0.93 -30.14 -21.44
C ASN A 177 2.33 -29.67 -20.99
N ASP A 178 3.38 -30.42 -21.33
CA ASP A 178 4.77 -30.05 -21.04
C ASP A 178 5.10 -28.68 -21.66
N ARG A 179 4.66 -28.45 -22.90
CA ARG A 179 4.88 -27.18 -23.59
C ARG A 179 4.14 -26.01 -22.93
N ILE A 180 2.95 -26.23 -22.38
CA ILE A 180 2.20 -25.21 -21.63
C ILE A 180 2.91 -24.89 -20.32
N TYR A 181 3.47 -25.89 -19.62
CA TYR A 181 4.32 -25.65 -18.45
C TYR A 181 5.56 -24.82 -18.78
N GLU A 182 6.22 -25.11 -19.92
CA GLU A 182 7.33 -24.27 -20.40
C GLU A 182 6.87 -22.81 -20.62
N TYR A 183 5.75 -22.58 -21.31
CA TYR A 183 5.21 -21.24 -21.55
C TYR A 183 4.81 -20.52 -20.25
N ALA A 184 4.13 -21.22 -19.33
CA ALA A 184 3.74 -20.69 -18.03
C ALA A 184 4.95 -20.31 -17.17
N SER A 185 6.07 -21.03 -17.32
CA SER A 185 7.30 -20.80 -16.56
C SER A 185 8.19 -19.69 -17.11
N LEU A 186 8.02 -19.32 -18.38
CA LEU A 186 8.96 -18.43 -19.07
C LEU A 186 9.13 -17.04 -18.42
N PRO A 187 8.07 -16.36 -17.93
CA PRO A 187 8.23 -15.09 -17.20
C PRO A 187 9.12 -15.25 -15.96
N MET A 188 8.90 -16.30 -15.15
CA MET A 188 9.76 -16.62 -14.00
C MET A 188 11.20 -16.89 -14.45
N ALA A 189 11.37 -17.64 -15.55
CA ALA A 189 12.67 -18.06 -16.04
C ALA A 189 13.55 -16.87 -16.46
N TYR A 190 12.98 -15.85 -17.12
CA TYR A 190 13.72 -14.63 -17.45
C TYR A 190 14.16 -13.86 -16.21
N TYR A 191 13.29 -13.71 -15.21
CA TYR A 191 13.63 -13.02 -13.96
C TYR A 191 14.73 -13.77 -13.19
N LEU A 192 14.62 -15.10 -13.09
CA LEU A 192 15.62 -15.94 -12.45
C LEU A 192 16.97 -15.90 -13.18
N LEU A 193 16.96 -15.83 -14.52
CA LEU A 193 18.17 -15.67 -15.31
C LEU A 193 18.86 -14.32 -15.01
N TRP A 194 18.10 -13.23 -14.98
CA TRP A 194 18.64 -11.91 -14.63
C TRP A 194 19.31 -11.91 -13.25
N LEU A 195 18.68 -12.55 -12.24
CA LEU A 195 19.28 -12.74 -10.92
C LEU A 195 20.58 -13.55 -10.97
N LEU A 196 20.60 -14.64 -11.74
CA LEU A 196 21.75 -15.53 -11.87
C LEU A 196 22.96 -14.84 -12.52
N ASP A 197 22.73 -13.99 -13.51
CA ASP A 197 23.81 -13.29 -14.21
C ASP A 197 24.48 -12.21 -13.36
N ARG A 198 23.76 -11.68 -12.37
CA ARG A 198 24.23 -10.64 -11.44
C ARG A 198 24.70 -11.19 -10.10
N ASP A 199 24.82 -12.52 -10.00
CA ASP A 199 25.15 -13.23 -8.76
C ASP A 199 24.21 -12.88 -7.58
N MET A 200 22.94 -12.59 -7.90
CA MET A 200 21.88 -12.21 -6.95
C MET A 200 20.99 -13.39 -6.52
N VAL A 201 21.38 -14.61 -6.86
CA VAL A 201 20.77 -15.85 -6.36
C VAL A 201 21.37 -16.26 -5.01
N SER A 202 20.62 -16.99 -4.20
CA SER A 202 21.05 -17.47 -2.88
C SER A 202 22.10 -18.60 -2.98
N LYS A 203 22.63 -19.03 -1.83
CA LYS A 203 23.48 -20.24 -1.77
C LYS A 203 22.66 -21.51 -1.96
N GLU A 204 21.43 -21.50 -1.48
CA GLU A 204 20.45 -22.57 -1.57
C GLU A 204 20.11 -22.87 -3.03
N PHE A 205 20.02 -21.86 -3.91
CA PHE A 205 19.85 -22.04 -5.36
C PHE A 205 20.87 -23.03 -5.94
N TYR A 206 22.15 -22.86 -5.62
CA TYR A 206 23.23 -23.74 -6.12
C TYR A 206 23.20 -25.14 -5.50
N SER A 207 22.44 -25.36 -4.43
CA SER A 207 22.20 -26.69 -3.87
C SER A 207 21.02 -27.41 -4.52
N LEU A 208 20.08 -26.66 -5.10
CA LEU A 208 18.88 -27.17 -5.75
C LEU A 208 19.11 -27.52 -7.22
N ILE A 209 19.99 -26.77 -7.90
CA ILE A 209 20.17 -26.88 -9.36
C ILE A 209 21.57 -27.43 -9.68
N PRO A 210 21.68 -28.46 -10.54
CA PRO A 210 22.96 -29.01 -10.95
C PRO A 210 23.86 -27.97 -11.64
N ALA A 211 25.16 -27.97 -11.30
CA ALA A 211 26.12 -26.98 -11.79
C ALA A 211 26.33 -27.01 -13.32
N ASP A 212 26.13 -28.16 -13.96
CA ASP A 212 26.17 -28.33 -15.41
C ASP A 212 24.99 -27.65 -16.10
N VAL A 213 23.79 -27.71 -15.52
CA VAL A 213 22.60 -26.98 -15.99
C VAL A 213 22.81 -25.47 -15.86
N VAL A 214 23.28 -25.00 -14.69
CA VAL A 214 23.61 -23.58 -14.47
C VAL A 214 24.61 -23.09 -15.51
N SER A 215 25.66 -23.85 -15.77
CA SER A 215 26.68 -23.49 -16.76
C SER A 215 26.11 -23.47 -18.18
N ALA A 216 25.30 -24.46 -18.56
CA ALA A 216 24.68 -24.52 -19.88
C ALA A 216 23.74 -23.34 -20.14
N VAL A 217 22.97 -22.91 -19.15
CA VAL A 217 22.08 -21.75 -19.24
C VAL A 217 22.88 -20.44 -19.32
N LYS A 218 23.89 -20.24 -18.46
CA LYS A 218 24.76 -19.04 -18.52
C LYS A 218 25.50 -18.91 -19.86
N ASP A 219 25.92 -20.04 -20.44
CA ASP A 219 26.56 -20.09 -21.76
C ASP A 219 25.57 -19.89 -22.93
N GLY A 220 24.27 -19.77 -22.66
CA GLY A 220 23.22 -19.68 -23.68
C GLY A 220 23.01 -20.96 -24.49
N ARG A 221 23.47 -22.11 -24.00
CA ARG A 221 23.30 -23.43 -24.64
C ARG A 221 21.92 -24.04 -24.36
N GLU A 222 21.29 -23.64 -23.25
CA GLU A 222 19.97 -24.10 -22.83
C GLU A 222 19.07 -22.93 -22.45
N SER A 223 17.74 -23.15 -22.52
CA SER A 223 16.73 -22.18 -22.07
C SER A 223 16.78 -22.04 -20.54
N PRO A 224 16.56 -20.84 -19.98
CA PRO A 224 16.47 -20.66 -18.53
C PRO A 224 15.33 -21.43 -17.88
N VAL A 225 14.35 -21.91 -18.65
CA VAL A 225 13.30 -22.83 -18.17
C VAL A 225 13.90 -24.11 -17.56
N GLN A 226 15.07 -24.56 -18.03
CA GLN A 226 15.75 -25.73 -17.49
C GLN A 226 16.14 -25.56 -16.01
N LEU A 227 16.38 -24.32 -15.55
CA LEU A 227 16.61 -24.03 -14.13
C LEU A 227 15.37 -24.36 -13.29
N LEU A 228 14.19 -23.97 -13.79
CA LEU A 228 12.91 -24.19 -13.11
C LEU A 228 12.43 -25.64 -13.21
N MET A 229 12.78 -26.36 -14.28
CA MET A 229 12.47 -27.80 -14.38
C MET A 229 13.12 -28.61 -13.26
N CYS A 230 14.29 -28.20 -12.78
CA CYS A 230 14.96 -28.84 -11.64
C CYS A 230 14.20 -28.69 -10.32
N THR A 231 13.28 -27.73 -10.26
CA THR A 231 12.52 -27.35 -9.06
C THR A 231 11.01 -27.50 -9.28
N ASP A 232 10.60 -28.41 -10.17
CA ASP A 232 9.18 -28.67 -10.50
C ASP A 232 8.44 -27.39 -10.94
N TYR A 233 9.11 -26.60 -11.78
CA TYR A 233 8.66 -25.31 -12.29
C TYR A 233 8.28 -24.28 -11.21
N CYS A 234 8.96 -24.35 -10.06
CA CYS A 234 8.77 -23.43 -8.94
C CYS A 234 9.96 -22.47 -8.81
N PHE A 235 9.68 -21.17 -8.76
CA PHE A 235 10.62 -20.14 -8.35
C PHE A 235 10.35 -19.78 -6.88
N GLY A 236 11.28 -20.11 -5.98
CA GLY A 236 11.11 -19.96 -4.54
C GLY A 236 11.90 -18.79 -3.96
N LYS A 237 11.43 -18.27 -2.82
CA LYS A 237 12.15 -17.28 -2.00
C LYS A 237 13.56 -17.72 -1.65
N ASP A 238 13.71 -19.01 -1.36
CA ASP A 238 14.98 -19.64 -1.04
C ASP A 238 15.99 -19.58 -2.19
N MET A 239 15.59 -19.23 -3.42
CA MET A 239 16.49 -19.04 -4.55
C MET A 239 17.07 -17.62 -4.65
N ILE A 240 16.58 -16.67 -3.85
CA ILE A 240 16.86 -15.24 -3.98
C ILE A 240 17.83 -14.80 -2.88
N SER A 241 18.82 -13.98 -3.23
CA SER A 241 19.71 -13.38 -2.22
C SER A 241 18.98 -12.33 -1.36
N GLU A 242 19.44 -12.14 -0.11
CA GLU A 242 18.82 -11.16 0.81
C GLU A 242 18.88 -9.72 0.26
N ASP A 243 19.93 -9.39 -0.51
CA ASP A 243 20.18 -8.04 -1.03
C ASP A 243 19.12 -7.58 -2.05
N VAL A 244 18.52 -8.51 -2.80
CA VAL A 244 17.52 -8.23 -3.84
C VAL A 244 16.11 -8.64 -3.43
N TYR A 245 15.94 -9.35 -2.31
CA TYR A 245 14.64 -9.89 -1.90
C TYR A 245 13.55 -8.82 -1.77
N ASN A 246 13.89 -7.66 -1.21
CA ASN A 246 12.93 -6.55 -1.09
C ASN A 246 12.56 -5.96 -2.46
N PHE A 247 13.50 -5.90 -3.42
CA PHE A 247 13.19 -5.51 -4.79
C PHE A 247 12.24 -6.52 -5.43
N THR A 248 12.50 -7.82 -5.29
CA THR A 248 11.59 -8.87 -5.79
C THR A 248 10.19 -8.74 -5.17
N ASN A 249 10.09 -8.50 -3.86
CA ASN A 249 8.80 -8.29 -3.20
C ASN A 249 8.00 -7.13 -3.79
N VAL A 250 8.66 -6.02 -4.10
CA VAL A 250 8.00 -4.79 -4.56
C VAL A 250 7.71 -4.83 -6.06
N TYR A 251 8.72 -5.19 -6.87
CA TYR A 251 8.67 -5.08 -8.33
C TYR A 251 8.15 -6.34 -9.03
N TYR A 252 8.60 -7.54 -8.60
CA TYR A 252 8.15 -8.80 -9.18
C TYR A 252 6.79 -9.23 -8.61
N TRP A 253 6.69 -9.28 -7.28
CA TRP A 253 5.53 -9.84 -6.59
C TRP A 253 4.43 -8.81 -6.27
N GLY A 254 4.80 -7.55 -6.04
CA GLY A 254 3.90 -6.49 -5.57
C GLY A 254 2.66 -6.27 -6.45
N CYS A 255 2.75 -6.58 -7.74
CA CYS A 255 1.64 -6.48 -8.69
C CYS A 255 0.54 -7.52 -8.48
N PHE A 256 0.86 -8.71 -7.98
CA PHE A 256 -0.11 -9.80 -7.79
C PHE A 256 -0.98 -9.61 -6.54
N GLN A 257 -0.58 -8.75 -5.60
CA GLN A 257 -1.27 -8.59 -4.31
C GLN A 257 -2.09 -7.31 -4.18
N LYS A 258 -1.79 -6.25 -4.93
CA LYS A 258 -2.47 -4.95 -4.79
C LYS A 258 -3.66 -4.80 -5.75
N SER A 259 -4.73 -5.56 -5.48
CA SER A 259 -6.12 -5.15 -5.82
C SER A 259 -6.72 -4.22 -4.74
N GLY A 260 -5.87 -3.47 -4.03
CA GLY A 260 -6.24 -2.55 -2.97
C GLY A 260 -5.05 -1.68 -2.56
N LEU A 261 -5.25 -0.36 -2.61
CA LEU A 261 -4.36 0.73 -2.21
C LEU A 261 -3.79 0.59 -0.78
N THR A 262 -2.65 1.26 -0.52
CA THR A 262 -1.89 1.53 0.75
C THR A 262 -0.74 0.57 1.12
N TYR A 263 0.49 0.98 1.55
CA TYR A 263 1.20 2.29 1.72
C TYR A 263 2.73 2.01 1.77
N GLY A 264 3.59 2.98 1.42
CA GLY A 264 4.76 3.31 2.28
C GLY A 264 6.17 2.89 1.85
N TYR A 265 6.34 2.51 0.59
CA TYR A 265 7.59 2.65 -0.18
C TYR A 265 7.09 2.84 -1.60
N ASP A 266 6.90 4.09 -2.04
CA ASP A 266 6.25 4.44 -3.30
C ASP A 266 7.16 4.19 -4.51
N TYR A 267 7.58 2.94 -4.64
CA TYR A 267 7.57 2.35 -5.97
C TYR A 267 6.10 2.09 -6.29
N ASP A 268 5.57 2.87 -7.22
CA ASP A 268 4.17 2.77 -7.64
C ASP A 268 3.98 1.45 -8.40
N SER A 269 3.89 0.36 -7.64
CA SER A 269 3.88 -1.04 -8.11
C SER A 269 2.70 -1.37 -9.03
N LEU A 270 1.71 -0.47 -9.14
CA LEU A 270 0.65 -0.56 -10.14
C LEU A 270 1.11 -0.11 -11.52
N TYR A 271 2.19 0.66 -11.61
CA TYR A 271 2.68 1.22 -12.87
C TYR A 271 3.96 0.54 -13.36
N GLU A 272 4.83 0.12 -12.45
CA GLU A 272 6.14 -0.42 -12.81
C GLU A 272 6.32 -1.81 -12.21
N SER A 273 5.63 -2.79 -12.78
CA SER A 273 5.73 -4.18 -12.34
C SER A 273 6.36 -5.07 -13.39
N TYR A 274 7.03 -6.12 -12.93
CA TYR A 274 7.70 -7.07 -13.81
C TYR A 274 6.76 -7.67 -14.86
N MET A 275 5.51 -7.98 -14.50
CA MET A 275 4.58 -8.57 -15.47
C MET A 275 4.25 -7.62 -16.62
N PHE A 276 4.18 -6.31 -16.38
CA PHE A 276 3.93 -5.33 -17.44
C PHE A 276 5.15 -5.11 -18.31
N ASP A 277 6.34 -4.99 -17.71
CA ASP A 277 7.59 -4.85 -18.44
C ASP A 277 7.87 -6.09 -19.30
N TYR A 278 7.66 -7.29 -18.73
CA TYR A 278 7.73 -8.55 -19.46
C TYR A 278 6.72 -8.59 -20.62
N PHE A 279 5.46 -8.23 -20.39
CA PHE A 279 4.44 -8.23 -21.46
C PHE A 279 4.76 -7.24 -22.57
N HIS A 280 5.29 -6.06 -22.24
CA HIS A 280 5.67 -5.06 -23.23
C HIS A 280 6.80 -5.54 -24.13
N ILE A 281 7.78 -6.26 -23.56
CA ILE A 281 9.00 -6.67 -24.27
C ILE A 281 8.83 -8.02 -24.96
N ALA A 282 8.31 -9.01 -24.26
CA ALA A 282 8.18 -10.38 -24.73
C ALA A 282 6.86 -10.63 -25.46
N GLY A 283 5.84 -9.79 -25.24
CA GLY A 283 4.48 -10.05 -25.69
C GLY A 283 4.19 -9.75 -27.16
N GLU A 284 4.90 -10.44 -28.05
CA GLU A 284 4.62 -10.42 -29.48
C GLU A 284 3.15 -10.79 -29.74
N ASP A 285 2.51 -10.07 -30.68
CA ASP A 285 1.07 -10.21 -30.99
C ASP A 285 0.12 -10.09 -29.78
N ARG A 286 0.57 -9.42 -28.70
CA ARG A 286 -0.18 -9.27 -27.44
C ARG A 286 -0.45 -10.61 -26.73
N ASN A 287 0.50 -11.54 -26.81
CA ASN A 287 0.51 -12.77 -26.02
C ASN A 287 1.35 -12.59 -24.76
N TYR A 288 0.93 -13.15 -23.63
CA TYR A 288 1.75 -13.12 -22.41
C TYR A 288 2.61 -14.37 -22.28
N TYR A 289 2.02 -15.55 -22.47
CA TYR A 289 2.64 -16.84 -22.18
C TYR A 289 3.25 -17.50 -23.40
N VAL A 290 2.56 -17.47 -24.55
CA VAL A 290 2.91 -18.24 -25.75
C VAL A 290 4.04 -17.56 -26.52
N ASN A 291 5.17 -17.39 -25.84
CA ASN A 291 6.39 -16.78 -26.31
C ASN A 291 7.51 -17.82 -26.25
N SER A 292 8.45 -17.76 -27.18
CA SER A 292 9.64 -18.62 -27.12
C SER A 292 10.78 -17.86 -26.45
N TYR A 293 11.65 -18.60 -25.75
CA TYR A 293 12.89 -18.00 -25.25
C TYR A 293 13.72 -17.45 -26.42
N SER A 294 14.23 -16.22 -26.26
CA SER A 294 15.21 -15.64 -27.17
C SER A 294 16.18 -14.75 -26.41
N ASN A 295 17.42 -14.69 -26.90
CA ASN A 295 18.42 -13.77 -26.35
C ASN A 295 18.04 -12.30 -26.61
N ASP A 296 17.37 -12.00 -27.72
CA ASP A 296 16.92 -10.64 -28.02
C ASP A 296 15.89 -10.12 -27.00
N ILE A 297 14.95 -10.98 -26.56
CA ILE A 297 14.01 -10.64 -25.48
C ILE A 297 14.75 -10.51 -24.15
N ARG A 298 15.67 -11.44 -23.86
CA ARG A 298 16.52 -11.40 -22.66
C ARG A 298 17.24 -10.06 -22.55
N GLU A 299 18.00 -9.66 -23.57
CA GLU A 299 18.80 -8.42 -23.57
C GLU A 299 17.93 -7.20 -23.26
N LYS A 300 16.79 -7.05 -23.95
CA LYS A 300 15.85 -5.95 -23.73
C LYS A 300 15.25 -5.95 -22.33
N LEU A 301 14.87 -7.12 -21.82
CA LEU A 301 14.28 -7.25 -20.49
C LEU A 301 15.31 -7.00 -19.39
N GLU A 302 16.56 -7.45 -19.59
CA GLU A 302 17.66 -7.15 -18.68
C GLU A 302 17.96 -5.65 -18.61
N GLU A 303 17.91 -4.91 -19.73
CA GLU A 303 18.05 -3.45 -19.74
C GLU A 303 17.00 -2.77 -18.86
N VAL A 304 15.73 -3.21 -18.96
CA VAL A 304 14.65 -2.67 -18.13
C VAL A 304 14.80 -3.08 -16.67
N LEU A 305 15.12 -4.34 -16.38
CA LEU A 305 15.35 -4.83 -15.03
C LEU A 305 16.51 -4.10 -14.34
N ASP A 306 17.60 -3.83 -15.05
CA ASP A 306 18.74 -3.07 -14.54
C ASP A 306 18.38 -1.63 -14.22
N ARG A 307 17.55 -1.00 -15.07
CA ARG A 307 17.03 0.34 -14.82
C ARG A 307 16.13 0.33 -13.59
N ARG A 308 15.14 -0.56 -13.52
CA ARG A 308 14.20 -0.69 -12.38
C ARG A 308 14.93 -0.97 -11.06
N PHE A 309 15.91 -1.86 -11.09
CA PHE A 309 16.71 -2.16 -9.90
C PHE A 309 17.58 -0.99 -9.47
N ARG A 310 18.14 -0.23 -10.42
CA ARG A 310 18.89 1.00 -10.13
C ARG A 310 17.98 2.07 -9.54
N GLU A 311 16.83 2.35 -10.14
CA GLU A 311 15.83 3.28 -9.62
C GLU A 311 15.37 2.90 -8.22
N TYR A 312 15.10 1.61 -7.99
CA TYR A 312 14.78 1.10 -6.66
C TYR A 312 15.90 1.34 -5.66
N ARG A 313 17.13 0.97 -5.99
CA ARG A 313 18.30 1.12 -5.12
C ARG A 313 18.62 2.59 -4.84
N ASP A 314 18.54 3.43 -5.85
CA ASP A 314 18.86 4.85 -5.78
C ASP A 314 17.70 5.67 -5.19
N GLY A 315 16.48 5.14 -5.19
CA GLY A 315 15.35 5.67 -4.42
C GLY A 315 15.37 5.26 -2.94
N MET A 316 16.17 4.26 -2.56
CA MET A 316 16.35 3.92 -1.14
C MET A 316 17.18 4.99 -0.43
N VAL A 317 16.53 5.73 0.47
CA VAL A 317 17.20 6.55 1.48
C VAL A 317 18.13 5.64 2.28
N ASP A 318 19.42 5.99 2.33
CA ASP A 318 20.34 5.26 3.19
C ASP A 318 19.92 5.50 4.64
N SER A 319 19.75 4.44 5.43
CA SER A 319 19.33 4.56 6.83
C SER A 319 20.40 5.18 7.72
N VAL A 320 21.57 5.47 7.15
CA VAL A 320 22.56 6.37 7.71
C VAL A 320 22.06 7.81 7.50
N GLU A 321 21.06 8.22 8.29
CA GLU A 321 20.86 9.64 8.59
C GLU A 321 22.22 10.18 9.02
N ARG A 322 22.88 10.96 8.16
CA ARG A 322 24.02 11.76 8.62
C ARG A 322 23.41 12.85 9.49
N PRO A 323 23.69 12.89 10.80
CA PRO A 323 23.12 13.92 11.66
C PRO A 323 23.65 15.28 11.22
N GLY A 324 22.80 16.08 10.60
CA GLY A 324 23.09 17.44 10.16
C GLY A 324 21.81 18.14 9.74
N SER A 325 21.65 19.39 10.18
CA SER A 325 20.68 20.31 9.62
C SER A 325 21.41 21.40 8.85
N GLU A 326 20.78 21.92 7.81
CA GLU A 326 21.27 23.05 7.06
C GLU A 326 20.21 24.14 6.98
N PHE A 327 20.66 25.39 7.09
CA PHE A 327 19.79 26.56 7.05
C PHE A 327 20.01 27.35 5.77
N SER A 328 18.93 27.71 5.09
CA SER A 328 18.95 28.64 3.96
C SER A 328 18.43 30.00 4.43
N GLU A 329 19.29 31.03 4.44
CA GLU A 329 18.86 32.41 4.73
C GLU A 329 17.85 32.92 3.71
N ARG A 330 17.93 32.44 2.46
CA ARG A 330 17.08 32.88 1.36
C ARG A 330 15.65 32.37 1.51
N TYR A 331 15.48 31.12 1.94
CA TYR A 331 14.15 30.56 2.20
C TYR A 331 13.66 30.78 3.64
N GLY A 332 14.58 30.93 4.60
CA GLY A 332 14.26 30.93 6.03
C GLY A 332 13.96 29.54 6.60
N TRP A 333 14.35 28.47 5.89
CA TRP A 333 14.09 27.08 6.28
C TRP A 333 15.33 26.40 6.86
N GLU A 334 15.11 25.55 7.87
CA GLU A 334 16.11 24.62 8.41
C GLU A 334 15.70 23.20 8.03
N VAL A 335 16.52 22.52 7.24
CA VAL A 335 16.23 21.17 6.71
C VAL A 335 17.19 20.16 7.30
N TYR A 336 16.67 18.99 7.69
CA TYR A 336 17.46 17.79 7.92
C TYR A 336 17.94 17.21 6.60
N ILE A 337 19.15 16.66 6.57
CA ILE A 337 19.73 16.09 5.35
C ILE A 337 19.57 14.58 5.33
N SER A 338 18.96 14.07 4.27
CA SER A 338 18.91 12.67 3.90
C SER A 338 19.66 12.45 2.58
N MET A 339 20.32 11.29 2.43
CA MET A 339 20.98 10.91 1.17
C MET A 339 20.49 9.55 0.73
N CYS A 340 20.22 9.40 -0.57
CA CYS A 340 19.99 8.10 -1.16
C CYS A 340 21.28 7.30 -1.31
N LYS A 341 21.18 5.96 -1.33
CA LYS A 341 22.33 5.05 -1.42
C LYS A 341 23.25 5.27 -2.64
N GLY A 342 22.75 5.89 -3.71
CA GLY A 342 23.53 6.20 -4.91
C GLY A 342 24.27 7.54 -4.87
N ALA A 343 23.92 8.45 -3.95
CA ALA A 343 24.47 9.80 -3.89
C ALA A 343 25.84 9.82 -3.18
N ASP A 344 26.75 10.69 -3.66
CA ASP A 344 28.07 10.89 -3.06
C ASP A 344 28.22 12.26 -2.35
N ASP A 345 29.38 12.50 -1.72
CA ASP A 345 29.65 13.77 -1.03
C ASP A 345 29.66 14.98 -1.99
N ASN A 346 29.96 14.78 -3.29
CA ASN A 346 29.89 15.86 -4.27
C ASN A 346 28.44 16.19 -4.64
N ASP A 347 27.57 15.18 -4.75
CA ASP A 347 26.12 15.37 -4.91
C ASP A 347 25.58 16.19 -3.72
N LEU A 348 25.97 15.83 -2.50
CA LEU A 348 25.62 16.57 -1.29
C LEU A 348 26.09 18.03 -1.34
N GLU A 349 27.38 18.27 -1.59
CA GLU A 349 27.93 19.63 -1.63
C GLU A 349 27.20 20.50 -2.67
N ARG A 350 26.89 19.95 -3.84
CA ARG A 350 26.14 20.65 -4.89
C ARG A 350 24.71 20.99 -4.47
N CYS A 351 23.96 20.01 -3.94
CA CYS A 351 22.57 20.20 -3.56
C CYS A 351 22.43 21.18 -2.38
N ILE A 352 23.34 21.12 -1.40
CA ILE A 352 23.33 22.06 -0.26
C ILE A 352 23.73 23.47 -0.69
N ALA A 353 24.70 23.62 -1.61
CA ALA A 353 25.03 24.92 -2.17
C ALA A 353 23.83 25.53 -2.91
N ASP A 354 23.15 24.73 -3.74
CA ASP A 354 21.95 25.15 -4.48
C ASP A 354 20.77 25.50 -3.57
N PHE A 355 20.55 24.75 -2.48
CA PHE A 355 19.52 25.04 -1.49
C PHE A 355 19.78 26.33 -0.69
N LYS A 356 21.04 26.59 -0.32
CA LYS A 356 21.43 27.78 0.46
C LYS A 356 21.38 29.04 -0.39
N GLU A 357 21.87 28.96 -1.62
CA GLU A 357 22.01 30.09 -2.53
C GLU A 357 21.39 29.77 -3.90
N PRO A 358 20.06 29.55 -3.98
CA PRO A 358 19.40 29.28 -5.24
C PRO A 358 19.47 30.52 -6.15
N SER A 359 19.45 30.30 -7.47
CA SER A 359 19.28 31.38 -8.45
C SER A 359 17.95 32.10 -8.24
N ASP A 360 17.86 33.37 -8.65
CA ASP A 360 16.63 34.17 -8.50
C ASP A 360 15.44 33.50 -9.21
N ASP A 361 15.68 32.94 -10.40
CA ASP A 361 14.69 32.20 -11.18
C ASP A 361 14.19 30.94 -10.45
N LYS A 362 15.12 30.15 -9.88
CA LYS A 362 14.77 28.94 -9.13
C LYS A 362 14.00 29.26 -7.85
N PHE A 363 14.41 30.30 -7.13
CA PHE A 363 13.69 30.77 -5.95
C PHE A 363 12.24 31.14 -6.30
N GLU A 364 12.04 31.91 -7.37
CA GLU A 364 10.70 32.32 -7.81
C GLU A 364 9.87 31.12 -8.27
N LYS A 365 10.46 30.16 -8.98
CA LYS A 365 9.78 28.90 -9.35
C LYS A 365 9.30 28.11 -8.14
N ILE A 366 10.16 27.93 -7.12
CA ILE A 366 9.79 27.23 -5.88
C ILE A 366 8.66 27.98 -5.17
N LYS A 367 8.81 29.30 -5.01
CA LYS A 367 7.78 30.14 -4.40
C LYS A 367 6.46 29.99 -5.12
N GLN A 368 6.45 30.11 -6.44
CA GLN A 368 5.21 30.07 -7.20
C GLN A 368 4.59 28.68 -7.26
N SER A 369 5.38 27.60 -7.24
CA SER A 369 4.85 26.25 -7.08
C SER A 369 4.09 26.10 -5.76
N ILE A 370 4.66 26.57 -4.64
CA ILE A 370 3.99 26.52 -3.33
C ILE A 370 2.69 27.33 -3.32
N LEU A 371 2.69 28.53 -3.91
CA LEU A 371 1.50 29.37 -3.98
C LEU A 371 0.41 28.74 -4.87
N ASN A 372 0.79 28.18 -6.02
CA ASN A 372 -0.14 27.44 -6.88
C ASN A 372 -0.75 26.24 -6.14
N HIS A 373 0.03 25.54 -5.32
CA HIS A 373 -0.48 24.46 -4.47
C HIS A 373 -1.47 24.96 -3.44
N ALA A 374 -1.17 26.07 -2.77
CA ALA A 374 -2.12 26.68 -1.84
C ALA A 374 -3.43 27.10 -2.54
N VAL A 375 -3.37 27.73 -3.71
CA VAL A 375 -4.55 28.10 -4.50
C VAL A 375 -5.34 26.86 -4.94
N TYR A 376 -4.66 25.77 -5.30
CA TYR A 376 -5.31 24.52 -5.66
C TYR A 376 -6.07 23.90 -4.48
N CYS A 377 -5.44 23.79 -3.31
CA CYS A 377 -6.07 23.20 -2.13
C CYS A 377 -7.18 24.08 -1.52
N TYR A 378 -7.01 25.41 -1.57
CA TYR A 378 -7.82 26.33 -0.76
C TYR A 378 -8.60 27.39 -1.56
N GLY A 379 -8.37 27.50 -2.87
CA GLY A 379 -8.98 28.49 -3.76
C GLY A 379 -8.18 29.80 -3.86
N GLU A 380 -8.61 30.70 -4.77
CA GLU A 380 -7.97 32.01 -4.97
C GLU A 380 -8.09 32.90 -3.71
N SER A 381 -7.00 33.59 -3.36
CA SER A 381 -6.93 34.56 -2.26
C SER A 381 -6.36 35.87 -2.79
N GLU A 382 -7.02 37.00 -2.53
CA GLU A 382 -6.65 38.31 -3.11
C GLU A 382 -5.53 39.05 -2.33
N ASP A 383 -5.12 38.59 -1.15
CA ASP A 383 -4.42 39.47 -0.18
C ASP A 383 -3.13 38.92 0.49
N TYR A 384 -2.63 37.71 0.19
CA TYR A 384 -1.64 37.07 1.08
C TYR A 384 -0.47 36.28 0.44
N ASP A 385 -0.09 36.49 -0.83
CA ASP A 385 0.96 35.65 -1.47
C ASP A 385 2.27 35.52 -0.66
N GLU A 386 2.75 36.59 -0.04
CA GLU A 386 3.99 36.53 0.76
C GLU A 386 3.79 35.83 2.11
N GLU A 387 2.63 36.04 2.75
CA GLU A 387 2.27 35.35 3.99
C GLU A 387 1.93 33.87 3.72
N LEU A 388 1.46 33.56 2.51
CA LEU A 388 1.13 32.21 2.01
C LEU A 388 2.39 31.37 1.77
N PHE A 389 3.46 32.00 1.30
CA PHE A 389 4.75 31.34 1.18
C PHE A 389 5.41 31.11 2.54
N GLN A 390 5.26 32.05 3.47
CA GLN A 390 5.91 32.00 4.79
C GLN A 390 5.38 30.93 5.74
N LEU A 391 4.17 30.39 5.57
CA LEU A 391 3.70 29.27 6.39
C LEU A 391 4.06 27.90 5.81
N TYR A 392 4.68 27.84 4.63
CA TYR A 392 5.36 26.63 4.19
C TYR A 392 6.75 26.56 4.81
N ASN A 393 7.08 25.42 5.39
CA ASN A 393 8.40 25.15 5.93
C ASN A 393 8.90 23.78 5.46
N ALA A 394 9.98 23.78 4.70
CA ALA A 394 10.71 22.56 4.38
C ALA A 394 11.49 22.10 5.61
N TYR A 395 11.36 20.83 5.98
CA TYR A 395 12.04 20.25 7.13
C TYR A 395 13.03 19.14 6.73
N ASN A 396 12.99 18.61 5.51
CA ASN A 396 13.94 17.61 5.02
C ASN A 396 14.37 17.90 3.58
N ILE A 397 15.63 17.62 3.28
CA ILE A 397 16.17 17.56 1.93
C ILE A 397 16.70 16.14 1.67
N THR A 398 16.19 15.46 0.64
CA THR A 398 16.73 14.17 0.21
C THR A 398 17.59 14.39 -1.02
N VAL A 399 18.88 14.04 -0.94
CA VAL A 399 19.85 14.19 -2.02
C VAL A 399 19.93 12.91 -2.85
N TYR A 400 19.84 13.08 -4.17
CA TYR A 400 19.94 12.01 -5.16
C TYR A 400 21.25 12.10 -5.95
N HIS A 401 21.64 10.98 -6.55
CA HIS A 401 22.75 10.97 -7.49
C HIS A 401 22.45 11.80 -8.73
N SER A 402 23.42 12.58 -9.18
CA SER A 402 23.30 13.36 -10.41
C SER A 402 23.99 12.68 -11.59
N GLU A 403 23.23 12.40 -12.66
CA GLU A 403 23.79 11.80 -13.89
C GLU A 403 24.66 12.76 -14.70
N ASN A 404 24.40 14.07 -14.61
CA ASN A 404 25.02 15.12 -15.43
C ASN A 404 25.78 16.18 -14.61
N GLY A 405 25.85 16.02 -13.28
CA GLY A 405 26.51 16.94 -12.36
C GLY A 405 25.67 18.15 -11.94
N GLU A 406 24.38 18.20 -12.28
CA GLU A 406 23.42 19.20 -11.79
C GLU A 406 22.87 18.84 -10.40
N PRO A 407 22.41 19.81 -9.59
CA PRO A 407 21.76 19.50 -8.32
C PRO A 407 20.49 18.66 -8.52
N ALA A 408 20.34 17.61 -7.72
CA ALA A 408 19.19 16.71 -7.77
C ALA A 408 18.76 16.36 -6.34
N TYR A 409 17.63 16.91 -5.91
CA TYR A 409 17.13 16.72 -4.56
C TYR A 409 15.61 16.90 -4.49
N THR A 410 15.02 16.41 -3.42
CA THR A 410 13.64 16.71 -3.04
C THR A 410 13.62 17.51 -1.74
N LEU A 411 12.64 18.38 -1.57
CA LEU A 411 12.36 19.10 -0.33
C LEU A 411 11.02 18.62 0.21
N SER A 412 11.04 17.98 1.38
CA SER A 412 9.82 17.61 2.10
C SER A 412 9.49 18.72 3.09
N GLY A 413 8.27 19.23 3.01
CA GLY A 413 7.80 20.28 3.89
C GLY A 413 6.33 20.09 4.24
N SER A 414 5.84 20.97 5.11
CA SER A 414 4.43 21.06 5.44
C SER A 414 4.01 22.51 5.50
N CYS A 415 2.70 22.73 5.39
CA CYS A 415 2.12 24.05 5.55
C CYS A 415 1.14 24.11 6.73
N ASP A 416 1.17 25.20 7.49
CA ASP A 416 0.34 25.37 8.71
C ASP A 416 -1.11 25.86 8.42
N TYR A 417 -1.63 25.74 7.19
CA TYR A 417 -2.88 26.41 6.77
C TYR A 417 -4.18 25.82 7.38
N ASP A 418 -4.37 24.51 7.46
CA ASP A 418 -5.50 23.89 8.22
C ASP A 418 -5.37 22.36 8.37
N GLY A 419 -4.27 21.91 8.99
CA GLY A 419 -3.92 20.50 9.12
C GLY A 419 -2.58 20.24 8.44
N ASP A 420 -1.75 19.39 9.04
CA ASP A 420 -0.38 19.11 8.61
C ASP A 420 -0.35 18.40 7.23
N GLU A 421 -0.70 19.12 6.15
CA GLU A 421 -0.52 18.65 4.78
C GLU A 421 0.96 18.70 4.45
N MET A 422 1.53 17.54 4.13
CA MET A 422 2.92 17.38 3.71
C MET A 422 2.96 17.26 2.20
N PHE A 423 3.87 17.98 1.56
CA PHE A 423 4.12 17.84 0.13
C PHE A 423 5.61 17.99 -0.18
N ASN A 424 6.01 17.38 -1.30
CA ASN A 424 7.39 17.23 -1.71
C ASN A 424 7.70 18.02 -2.98
N ILE A 425 8.70 18.90 -2.94
CA ILE A 425 9.18 19.62 -4.13
C ILE A 425 10.38 18.87 -4.69
N THR A 426 10.35 18.50 -5.96
CA THR A 426 11.45 17.86 -6.68
C THR A 426 12.26 18.90 -7.44
N VAL A 427 13.58 18.85 -7.33
CA VAL A 427 14.53 19.73 -8.02
C VAL A 427 15.51 18.90 -8.85
N ARG A 428 15.66 19.27 -10.13
CA ARG A 428 16.66 18.73 -11.07
C ARG A 428 17.26 19.88 -11.88
N GLY A 429 18.49 20.27 -11.56
CA GLY A 429 19.08 21.48 -12.15
C GLY A 429 18.21 22.69 -11.88
N ASP A 430 17.76 23.38 -12.91
CA ASP A 430 16.83 24.53 -12.83
C ASP A 430 15.35 24.15 -12.96
N ILE A 431 15.05 22.86 -13.04
CA ILE A 431 13.68 22.33 -13.05
C ILE A 431 13.21 22.17 -11.61
N VAL A 432 12.05 22.74 -11.33
CA VAL A 432 11.33 22.62 -10.05
C VAL A 432 9.98 22.01 -10.36
N TYR A 433 9.62 20.96 -9.64
CA TYR A 433 8.35 20.27 -9.76
C TYR A 433 7.70 20.06 -8.40
N LEU A 434 6.41 20.33 -8.31
CA LEU A 434 5.59 20.09 -7.12
C LEU A 434 4.31 19.37 -7.56
N PRO A 435 4.07 18.12 -7.15
CA PRO A 435 2.81 17.44 -7.40
C PRO A 435 1.69 18.09 -6.57
N LEU A 436 0.48 18.13 -7.13
CA LEU A 436 -0.72 18.75 -6.51
C LEU A 436 -1.78 17.74 -6.10
N LEU A 437 -1.66 16.52 -6.61
CA LEU A 437 -2.61 15.43 -6.42
C LEU A 437 -1.95 14.22 -5.73
N GLU A 438 -0.63 14.22 -5.61
CA GLU A 438 0.15 13.13 -5.06
C GLU A 438 1.01 13.69 -3.93
N ASP A 439 0.85 13.14 -2.73
CA ASP A 439 1.69 13.46 -1.57
C ASP A 439 3.09 12.82 -1.69
N ASP A 440 3.28 11.97 -2.69
CA ASP A 440 4.44 11.10 -2.82
C ASP A 440 5.65 11.85 -3.39
N GLU A 441 6.81 11.54 -2.83
CA GLU A 441 8.10 12.02 -3.30
C GLU A 441 8.40 11.43 -4.69
N ILE A 442 8.62 12.29 -5.69
CA ILE A 442 9.03 11.87 -7.04
C ILE A 442 10.55 12.06 -7.18
N PRO A 443 11.34 10.98 -7.36
CA PRO A 443 12.78 11.13 -7.55
C PRO A 443 13.11 11.92 -8.83
N PRO A 444 14.11 12.83 -8.81
CA PRO A 444 14.46 13.72 -9.94
C PRO A 444 14.74 13.03 -11.29
N TYR A 445 15.25 11.80 -11.27
CA TYR A 445 15.60 11.01 -12.46
C TYR A 445 14.74 9.75 -12.62
N SER A 446 13.55 9.73 -12.02
CA SER A 446 12.59 8.62 -12.19
C SER A 446 11.85 8.71 -13.54
N GLU A 447 11.39 7.56 -14.04
CA GLU A 447 10.49 7.52 -15.22
C GLU A 447 9.22 8.34 -14.98
N LYS A 448 8.70 8.35 -13.75
CA LYS A 448 7.57 9.20 -13.34
C LYS A 448 7.87 10.68 -13.56
N MET A 449 9.06 11.16 -13.16
CA MET A 449 9.47 12.55 -13.40
C MET A 449 9.59 12.86 -14.90
N GLU A 450 10.22 11.98 -15.70
CA GLU A 450 10.33 12.16 -17.15
C GLU A 450 8.95 12.26 -17.82
N ARG A 451 8.00 11.41 -17.41
CA ARG A 451 6.63 11.40 -17.92
C ARG A 451 5.88 12.69 -17.58
N VAL A 452 6.04 13.21 -16.36
CA VAL A 452 5.47 14.48 -15.94
C VAL A 452 6.04 15.65 -16.75
N LEU A 453 7.36 15.67 -16.97
CA LEU A 453 8.00 16.69 -17.80
C LEU A 453 7.52 16.63 -19.26
N ALA A 454 7.37 15.43 -19.81
CA ALA A 454 6.81 15.23 -21.15
C ALA A 454 5.35 15.73 -21.27
N LEU A 455 4.55 15.56 -20.22
CA LEU A 455 3.18 16.09 -20.15
C LEU A 455 3.15 17.62 -20.05
N ARG A 456 4.03 18.20 -19.24
CA ARG A 456 4.19 19.67 -19.13
C ARG A 456 4.58 20.30 -20.46
N ASP A 457 5.55 19.70 -21.16
CA ASP A 457 6.12 20.24 -22.40
C ASP A 457 5.33 19.85 -23.66
N ALA A 458 4.16 19.22 -23.48
CA ALA A 458 3.36 18.68 -24.56
C ALA A 458 2.77 19.77 -25.47
N ASP A 459 3.07 19.70 -26.77
CA ASP A 459 2.36 20.51 -27.77
C ASP A 459 0.98 19.90 -28.06
N ILE A 460 -0.07 20.54 -27.52
CA ILE A 460 -1.47 20.12 -27.71
C ILE A 460 -1.94 20.12 -29.18
N SER A 461 -1.19 20.75 -30.09
CA SER A 461 -1.51 20.78 -31.52
C SER A 461 -0.99 19.56 -32.27
N VAL A 462 0.02 18.88 -31.73
CA VAL A 462 0.65 17.69 -32.32
C VAL A 462 0.15 16.44 -31.62
N GLY A 463 -0.48 15.55 -32.37
CA GLY A 463 -1.15 14.39 -31.78
C GLY A 463 -1.48 13.31 -32.78
N ARG A 464 -2.14 12.26 -32.28
CA ARG A 464 -2.64 11.16 -33.09
C ARG A 464 -3.99 10.67 -32.59
N SER A 465 -4.71 9.97 -33.47
CA SER A 465 -5.94 9.30 -33.10
C SER A 465 -5.63 7.99 -32.38
N VAL A 466 -6.25 7.79 -31.22
CA VAL A 466 -6.18 6.54 -30.46
C VAL A 466 -7.58 5.99 -30.23
N ALA A 467 -7.65 4.67 -30.03
CA ALA A 467 -8.89 4.01 -29.67
C ALA A 467 -9.20 4.23 -28.19
N LEU A 468 -10.46 4.54 -27.86
CA LEU A 468 -10.94 4.60 -26.49
C LEU A 468 -10.97 3.18 -25.90
N ILE A 469 -11.59 2.24 -26.63
CA ILE A 469 -11.62 0.82 -26.31
C ILE A 469 -10.68 0.07 -27.27
N PRO A 470 -9.70 -0.71 -26.78
CA PRO A 470 -8.85 -1.57 -27.60
C PRO A 470 -9.62 -2.59 -28.45
N PHE A 471 -9.11 -2.92 -29.64
CA PHE A 471 -9.70 -3.94 -30.53
C PHE A 471 -9.88 -5.30 -29.87
N ILE A 472 -8.92 -5.69 -29.04
CA ILE A 472 -8.95 -6.98 -28.32
C ILE A 472 -10.09 -7.03 -27.28
N PHE A 473 -10.62 -5.88 -26.87
CA PHE A 473 -11.83 -5.77 -26.04
C PHE A 473 -13.10 -5.53 -26.87
N GLY A 474 -13.02 -5.66 -28.20
CA GLY A 474 -14.16 -5.46 -29.11
C GLY A 474 -14.34 -4.02 -29.60
N GLY A 475 -13.37 -3.13 -29.34
CA GLY A 475 -13.39 -1.77 -29.87
C GLY A 475 -13.33 -1.72 -31.41
N THR A 476 -13.88 -0.65 -31.99
CA THR A 476 -13.94 -0.43 -33.45
C THR A 476 -13.00 0.71 -33.88
N GLN A 477 -12.73 0.83 -35.19
CA GLN A 477 -12.13 2.04 -35.78
C GLN A 477 -13.17 3.14 -36.07
N GLY A 478 -14.37 3.02 -35.50
CA GLY A 478 -15.44 3.96 -35.73
C GLY A 478 -15.21 5.27 -35.00
N VAL A 479 -15.83 6.34 -35.50
CA VAL A 479 -15.72 7.70 -34.93
C VAL A 479 -16.19 7.77 -33.48
N GLU A 480 -17.02 6.83 -33.05
CA GLU A 480 -17.50 6.66 -31.68
C GLU A 480 -16.44 6.13 -30.70
N ASN A 481 -15.39 5.48 -31.22
CA ASN A 481 -14.34 4.83 -30.43
C ASN A 481 -12.96 5.44 -30.68
N THR A 482 -12.84 6.51 -31.46
CA THR A 482 -11.56 7.15 -31.77
C THR A 482 -11.55 8.60 -31.32
N VAL A 483 -10.48 9.00 -30.62
CA VAL A 483 -10.26 10.40 -30.22
C VAL A 483 -8.88 10.84 -30.68
N TYR A 484 -8.78 12.07 -31.20
CA TYR A 484 -7.48 12.70 -31.47
C TYR A 484 -7.00 13.38 -30.19
N MET A 485 -5.83 13.00 -29.71
CA MET A 485 -5.21 13.56 -28.50
C MET A 485 -3.73 13.88 -28.72
N PRO A 486 -3.14 14.76 -27.89
CA PRO A 486 -1.71 15.09 -27.96
C PRO A 486 -0.84 13.83 -27.87
N ALA A 487 0.33 13.86 -28.52
CA ALA A 487 1.16 12.67 -28.71
C ALA A 487 1.49 11.95 -27.37
N VAL A 488 1.89 12.70 -26.35
CA VAL A 488 2.18 12.16 -25.01
C VAL A 488 0.96 11.50 -24.36
N CYS A 489 -0.23 12.08 -24.49
CA CYS A 489 -1.46 11.47 -23.99
C CYS A 489 -1.78 10.17 -24.75
N ALA A 490 -1.55 10.17 -26.07
CA ALA A 490 -1.75 8.97 -26.88
C ALA A 490 -0.80 7.84 -26.45
N ASP A 491 0.48 8.14 -26.23
CA ASP A 491 1.48 7.17 -25.78
C ASP A 491 1.09 6.58 -24.41
N ILE A 492 0.74 7.43 -23.44
CA ILE A 492 0.31 6.98 -22.10
C ILE A 492 -0.98 6.15 -22.18
N LYS A 493 -1.95 6.56 -23.00
CA LYS A 493 -3.19 5.80 -23.16
C LYS A 493 -2.93 4.41 -23.73
N GLU A 494 -2.09 4.30 -24.74
CA GLU A 494 -1.71 3.01 -25.32
C GLU A 494 -0.95 2.14 -24.32
N GLU A 495 -0.15 2.74 -23.45
CA GLU A 495 0.49 2.06 -22.33
C GLU A 495 -0.56 1.52 -21.33
N CYS A 496 -1.53 2.34 -20.91
CA CYS A 496 -2.65 1.88 -20.07
C CYS A 496 -3.39 0.72 -20.73
N ASP A 497 -3.66 0.80 -22.02
CA ASP A 497 -4.33 -0.27 -22.76
C ASP A 497 -3.51 -1.56 -22.76
N SER A 498 -2.20 -1.46 -22.99
CA SER A 498 -1.28 -2.60 -22.94
C SER A 498 -1.33 -3.30 -21.58
N ARG A 499 -1.31 -2.53 -20.48
CA ARG A 499 -1.41 -3.06 -19.12
C ARG A 499 -2.74 -3.75 -18.87
N MET A 500 -3.85 -3.19 -19.35
CA MET A 500 -5.16 -3.84 -19.21
C MET A 500 -5.25 -5.14 -20.00
N ILE A 501 -4.63 -5.18 -21.17
CA ILE A 501 -4.55 -6.41 -21.97
C ILE A 501 -3.72 -7.47 -21.25
N CYS A 502 -2.58 -7.08 -20.66
CA CYS A 502 -1.77 -7.96 -19.83
C CYS A 502 -2.62 -8.60 -18.73
N LEU A 503 -3.37 -7.82 -17.96
CA LEU A 503 -4.25 -8.33 -16.89
C LEU A 503 -5.31 -9.31 -17.42
N VAL A 504 -5.92 -9.03 -18.58
CA VAL A 504 -6.88 -9.96 -19.19
C VAL A 504 -6.20 -11.25 -19.65
N LYS A 505 -4.97 -11.18 -20.19
CA LYS A 505 -4.19 -12.38 -20.54
C LYS A 505 -3.77 -13.19 -19.32
N GLN A 506 -3.63 -12.55 -18.15
CA GLN A 506 -3.46 -13.19 -16.85
C GLN A 506 -4.75 -13.85 -16.31
N GLY A 507 -5.85 -13.79 -17.07
CA GLY A 507 -7.12 -14.42 -16.71
C GLY A 507 -8.06 -13.52 -15.91
N MET A 508 -7.77 -12.23 -15.76
CA MET A 508 -8.67 -11.30 -15.08
C MET A 508 -9.84 -10.90 -15.99
N GLU A 509 -11.04 -10.87 -15.41
CA GLU A 509 -12.23 -10.27 -16.03
C GLU A 509 -12.36 -8.82 -15.57
N LEU A 510 -12.35 -7.88 -16.53
CA LEU A 510 -12.30 -6.45 -16.26
C LEU A 510 -13.47 -5.69 -16.91
N ASP A 511 -14.11 -4.80 -16.15
CA ASP A 511 -14.94 -3.72 -16.65
C ASP A 511 -14.05 -2.50 -16.93
N TYR A 512 -13.73 -2.27 -18.21
CA TYR A 512 -12.82 -1.24 -18.67
C TYR A 512 -13.57 0.01 -19.15
N LYS A 513 -13.07 1.19 -18.75
CA LYS A 513 -13.63 2.49 -19.15
C LYS A 513 -12.51 3.47 -19.48
N CYS A 514 -12.66 4.21 -20.58
CA CYS A 514 -11.83 5.35 -20.93
C CYS A 514 -12.70 6.58 -21.18
N GLU A 515 -12.40 7.70 -20.51
CA GLU A 515 -13.11 8.97 -20.63
C GLU A 515 -12.16 10.08 -21.06
N PRO A 516 -12.22 10.56 -22.32
CA PRO A 516 -11.40 11.69 -22.76
C PRO A 516 -11.88 13.00 -22.10
N LYS A 517 -10.92 13.85 -21.69
CA LYS A 517 -11.15 15.20 -21.17
C LYS A 517 -10.97 16.20 -22.30
N TYR A 518 -11.92 17.14 -22.45
CA TYR A 518 -11.90 18.12 -23.53
C TYR A 518 -11.85 19.56 -23.02
N LYS A 519 -11.17 20.41 -23.78
CA LYS A 519 -11.27 21.87 -23.69
C LYS A 519 -11.31 22.47 -25.09
N ASP A 520 -12.21 23.42 -25.30
CA ASP A 520 -12.40 24.10 -26.59
C ASP A 520 -12.54 23.12 -27.78
N GLY A 521 -13.18 21.98 -27.53
CA GLY A 521 -13.39 20.92 -28.52
C GLY A 521 -12.18 20.04 -28.84
N ARG A 522 -11.07 20.17 -28.11
CA ARG A 522 -9.85 19.35 -28.25
C ARG A 522 -9.65 18.47 -27.02
N ALA A 523 -9.21 17.24 -27.21
CA ALA A 523 -8.84 16.41 -26.08
C ALA A 523 -7.54 16.93 -25.45
N VAL A 524 -7.54 17.14 -24.14
CA VAL A 524 -6.38 17.61 -23.36
C VAL A 524 -5.91 16.58 -22.34
N GLY A 525 -6.62 15.46 -22.24
CA GLY A 525 -6.35 14.41 -21.27
C GLY A 525 -7.36 13.28 -21.34
N PHE A 526 -7.31 12.36 -20.39
CA PHE A 526 -8.24 11.26 -20.25
C PHE A 526 -8.23 10.65 -18.84
N THR A 527 -9.25 9.88 -18.51
CA THR A 527 -9.28 8.97 -17.37
C THR A 527 -9.45 7.54 -17.88
N VAL A 528 -8.55 6.62 -17.50
CA VAL A 528 -8.74 5.18 -17.70
C VAL A 528 -9.03 4.56 -16.34
N SER A 529 -10.02 3.67 -16.28
CA SER A 529 -10.30 2.90 -15.08
C SER A 529 -10.72 1.48 -15.44
N ALA A 530 -10.31 0.51 -14.64
CA ALA A 530 -10.77 -0.87 -14.73
C ALA A 530 -11.22 -1.40 -13.37
N LYS A 531 -12.30 -2.19 -13.37
CA LYS A 531 -12.83 -2.86 -12.19
C LYS A 531 -12.91 -4.37 -12.39
N ASP A 532 -12.66 -5.13 -11.34
CA ASP A 532 -12.85 -6.59 -11.36
C ASP A 532 -14.34 -6.98 -11.32
N SER A 533 -14.62 -8.28 -11.44
CA SER A 533 -15.98 -8.85 -11.37
C SER A 533 -16.71 -8.60 -10.04
N SER A 534 -15.99 -8.22 -8.98
CA SER A 534 -16.56 -7.82 -7.69
C SER A 534 -16.84 -6.31 -7.59
N GLY A 535 -16.50 -5.54 -8.63
CA GLY A 535 -16.68 -4.09 -8.70
C GLY A 535 -15.56 -3.29 -8.02
N ARG A 536 -14.46 -3.94 -7.61
CA ARG A 536 -13.29 -3.25 -7.03
C ARG A 536 -12.44 -2.65 -8.12
N THR A 537 -12.00 -1.41 -7.94
CA THR A 537 -11.04 -0.76 -8.85
C THR A 537 -9.70 -1.48 -8.77
N VAL A 538 -9.24 -1.98 -9.91
CA VAL A 538 -7.93 -2.65 -10.05
C VAL A 538 -6.93 -1.80 -10.84
N PHE A 539 -7.42 -0.81 -11.59
CA PHE A 539 -6.61 0.16 -12.29
C PHE A 539 -7.34 1.49 -12.38
N TYR A 540 -6.60 2.58 -12.19
CA TYR A 540 -7.09 3.92 -12.37
C TYR A 540 -5.92 4.81 -12.78
N GLU A 541 -6.11 5.58 -13.84
CA GLU A 541 -5.14 6.54 -14.33
C GLU A 541 -5.89 7.79 -14.78
N LYS A 542 -5.37 8.96 -14.42
CA LYS A 542 -5.95 10.25 -14.81
C LYS A 542 -4.84 11.16 -15.34
N ILE A 543 -4.98 11.56 -16.60
CA ILE A 543 -4.05 12.45 -17.28
C ILE A 543 -4.78 13.70 -17.71
N ASP A 544 -4.18 14.85 -17.44
CA ASP A 544 -4.61 16.13 -17.96
C ASP A 544 -3.42 17.08 -18.12
N ILE A 545 -3.13 17.43 -19.38
CA ILE A 545 -2.02 18.33 -19.72
C ILE A 545 -2.21 19.71 -19.10
N GLU A 546 -3.44 20.21 -18.95
CA GLU A 546 -3.62 21.55 -18.39
C GLU A 546 -3.48 21.59 -16.87
N GLU A 547 -3.98 20.55 -16.18
CA GLU A 547 -3.57 20.21 -14.82
C GLU A 547 -2.10 19.72 -14.76
N THR A 548 -1.27 19.88 -15.79
CA THR A 548 0.18 19.65 -15.66
C THR A 548 0.95 20.92 -16.07
N ALA A 549 0.43 21.67 -17.04
CA ALA A 549 1.01 22.88 -17.61
C ALA A 549 0.66 24.16 -16.84
N ASN A 550 -0.58 24.31 -16.32
CA ASN A 550 -0.97 25.49 -15.53
C ASN A 550 -0.21 25.59 -14.21
N TYR A 551 0.53 24.55 -13.84
CA TYR A 551 1.30 24.47 -12.60
C TYR A 551 2.75 24.94 -12.75
N HIS A 552 3.14 25.33 -13.98
CA HIS A 552 4.46 25.86 -14.30
C HIS A 552 4.45 27.22 -15.00
N GLN A 553 3.29 27.77 -15.36
CA GLN A 553 3.20 29.15 -15.86
C GLN A 553 3.26 30.15 -14.70
N GLY A 554 4.45 30.26 -14.09
CA GLY A 554 4.97 31.52 -13.57
C GLY A 554 5.62 32.37 -14.66
N ASP A 555 5.57 31.93 -15.93
CA ASP A 555 6.09 32.67 -17.07
C ASP A 555 4.99 33.45 -17.80
N MET A 556 5.07 34.77 -17.62
CA MET A 556 4.56 35.87 -18.46
C MET A 556 3.06 36.17 -18.46
N ALA A 557 2.68 37.14 -17.61
CA ALA A 557 1.82 38.27 -17.97
C ALA A 557 2.56 39.59 -17.73
#